data_AF-A0A9E5DCS0-F1
#
_entry.id   AF-A0A9E5DCS0-F1
#
_cell.length_a   1.000
_cell.length_b   1.000
_cell.length_c   1.000
_cell.angle_alpha   90.00
_cell.angle_beta   90.00
_cell.angle_gamma   90.00
#
_symmetry.space_group_name_H-M   'P 1'
#
loop_
_entity.id
_entity.type
_entity.pdbx_description
1 polymer ?
#
loop_
_entity_poly.entity_id
_entity_poly.type
_entity_poly.pdbx_seq_one_letter_code
_entity_poly.pdbx_strand_id
1 'polypeptide(L)'
;DIVVILSGMTVPGKYLRSSPITPGEIENLCTLASGIKVLGGPIRLGFSKEGGKGAKELGIDAEDTILAKSDIEAFVYDLFENGKLCDPEDISHRMRTVDEIGRWSKLGAFIIAQHPDYPHVMCEMETYRGCGRKVHCSFCTERFYGHSDHRPVADVIAEVSSLYDLGARNFRIGRQPDLLSYHAKDIGADVLQPSPDVLETLYSGIRKVAPELKVLHMDNTNPATMVAYPEQSLEILKTIVKYHTSGDIAALGIESADPAVVRANDLKIHPDDVFDVIEMINDVGSARGSSGLPELLPGLNFVHGLPGESKKTFELNYDLLKDVLDSGLLVRRINIRQVMAFPGTKVYGDDDLVYKHKKLFLKYKEKIRKEIDLPMLRKIVPIGTVLKDVMCELHDERSKHDLTFGRQFGSYPLLVGFPLDLPLGAFVDAAIVGHGQRSVKAIPFPLDVNSTPLQVIKEIPGLNAMDVSKIISGVPYANMDELVQKVALPENILEYLSVNP
;
A
#
# COMPACT_ATOMS: atom_id res chain seq x y z
N ASP A 1 10.80 17.60 29.38
CA ASP A 1 10.71 16.68 28.22
C ASP A 1 9.28 16.62 27.71
N ILE A 2 9.12 16.37 26.41
CA ILE A 2 7.81 16.16 25.77
C ILE A 2 7.89 14.82 25.03
N VAL A 3 6.87 13.99 25.22
CA VAL A 3 6.71 12.74 24.47
C VAL A 3 5.52 12.87 23.54
N VAL A 4 5.77 12.71 22.24
CA VAL A 4 4.74 12.79 21.20
C VAL A 4 4.43 11.38 20.71
N ILE A 5 3.18 10.96 20.85
CA ILE A 5 2.71 9.63 20.46
C ILE A 5 1.74 9.78 19.27
N LEU A 6 2.18 9.34 18.10
CA LEU A 6 1.35 9.24 16.90
C LEU A 6 0.66 7.88 16.89
N SER A 7 -0.67 7.85 16.98
CA SER A 7 -1.43 6.61 17.09
C SER A 7 -2.79 6.66 16.42
N GLY A 8 -3.38 5.46 16.28
CA GLY A 8 -4.71 5.20 15.77
C GLY A 8 -4.73 4.71 14.35
N MET A 9 -5.85 4.08 13.99
CA MET A 9 -6.05 3.49 12.68
C MET A 9 -7.47 3.74 12.19
N THR A 10 -7.59 4.30 11.00
CA THR A 10 -8.86 4.34 10.26
C THR A 10 -9.06 3.12 9.37
N VAL A 11 -8.02 2.30 9.17
CA VAL A 11 -8.08 1.05 8.39
C VAL A 11 -7.24 -0.03 9.08
N PRO A 12 -7.86 -0.94 9.87
CA PRO A 12 -7.13 -1.98 10.59
C PRO A 12 -6.53 -3.02 9.63
N GLY A 13 -5.37 -3.56 10.00
CA GLY A 13 -4.64 -4.52 9.19
C GLY A 13 -3.72 -5.40 10.03
N LYS A 14 -3.35 -6.55 9.46
CA LYS A 14 -2.22 -7.35 9.93
C LYS A 14 -1.00 -6.97 9.09
N TYR A 15 0.07 -6.54 9.75
CA TYR A 15 1.33 -6.22 9.09
C TYR A 15 2.34 -7.34 9.37
N LEU A 16 3.34 -7.49 8.48
CA LEU A 16 4.26 -8.62 8.52
C LEU A 16 5.25 -8.52 9.70
N ARG A 17 5.93 -7.37 9.83
CA ARG A 17 7.00 -7.14 10.81
C ARG A 17 6.58 -6.31 12.03
N SER A 18 5.38 -5.75 12.04
CA SER A 18 4.96 -4.81 13.08
C SER A 18 3.49 -4.92 13.43
N SER A 19 3.12 -4.33 14.56
CA SER A 19 1.74 -4.11 14.96
C SER A 19 1.55 -2.65 15.34
N PRO A 20 0.37 -2.07 15.04
CA PRO A 20 -0.03 -0.78 15.60
C PRO A 20 0.05 -0.83 17.12
N ILE A 21 0.47 0.29 17.71
CA ILE A 21 0.56 0.42 19.16
C ILE A 21 -0.81 0.17 19.82
N THR A 22 -0.79 -0.55 20.93
CA THR A 22 -1.98 -0.91 21.71
C THR A 22 -2.28 0.13 22.79
N PRO A 23 -3.54 0.22 23.27
CA PRO A 23 -3.88 1.12 24.39
C PRO A 23 -3.02 0.93 25.64
N GLY A 24 -2.71 -0.32 26.01
CA GLY A 24 -1.85 -0.60 27.16
C GLY A 24 -0.39 -0.21 26.94
N GLU A 25 0.13 -0.30 25.70
CA GLU A 25 1.46 0.24 25.38
C GLU A 25 1.48 1.77 25.46
N ILE A 26 0.41 2.44 25.00
CA ILE A 26 0.29 3.90 25.16
C ILE A 26 0.27 4.27 26.65
N GLU A 27 -0.54 3.60 27.47
CA GLU A 27 -0.61 3.83 28.91
C GLU A 27 0.74 3.61 29.60
N ASN A 28 1.45 2.54 29.24
CA ASN A 28 2.80 2.27 29.74
C ASN A 28 3.78 3.38 29.35
N LEU A 29 3.79 3.82 28.09
CA LEU A 29 4.64 4.93 27.64
C LEU A 29 4.32 6.23 28.39
N CYS A 30 3.04 6.53 28.58
CA CYS A 30 2.62 7.72 29.31
C CYS A 30 3.03 7.68 30.78
N THR A 31 2.99 6.51 31.42
CA THR A 31 3.40 6.31 32.81
C THR A 31 4.92 6.37 32.99
N LEU A 32 5.69 5.87 32.02
CA LEU A 32 7.15 5.85 32.08
C LEU A 32 7.79 7.19 31.72
N ALA A 33 7.11 8.01 30.92
CA ALA A 33 7.61 9.29 30.46
C ALA A 33 7.41 10.39 31.50
N SER A 34 8.50 11.12 31.81
CA SER A 34 8.44 12.37 32.57
C SER A 34 8.03 13.54 31.67
N GLY A 35 7.19 14.44 32.18
CA GLY A 35 6.77 15.66 31.47
C GLY A 35 5.47 15.49 30.69
N ILE A 36 5.28 16.34 29.68
CA ILE A 36 4.03 16.42 28.90
C ILE A 36 3.98 15.32 27.85
N LYS A 37 2.86 14.59 27.79
CA LYS A 37 2.59 13.59 26.75
C LYS A 37 1.52 14.11 25.82
N VAL A 38 1.82 14.16 24.52
CA VAL A 38 0.85 14.55 23.50
C VAL A 38 0.52 13.33 22.64
N LEU A 39 -0.73 12.86 22.73
CA LEU A 39 -1.27 11.80 21.91
C LEU A 39 -2.06 12.41 20.75
N GLY A 40 -1.86 11.92 19.53
CA GLY A 40 -2.63 12.39 18.38
C GLY A 40 -2.55 11.48 17.17
N GLY A 41 -3.05 11.96 16.04
CA GLY A 41 -3.27 11.15 14.84
C GLY A 41 -4.69 10.59 14.76
N PRO A 42 -4.94 9.54 13.96
CA PRO A 42 -6.28 8.98 13.75
C PRO A 42 -6.99 8.52 15.02
N ILE A 43 -6.27 8.29 16.13
CA ILE A 43 -6.84 7.87 17.42
C ILE A 43 -7.88 8.85 17.96
N ARG A 44 -7.82 10.13 17.56
CA ARG A 44 -8.82 11.16 17.88
C ARG A 44 -10.22 10.84 17.35
N LEU A 45 -10.33 10.02 16.30
CA LEU A 45 -11.61 9.60 15.70
C LEU A 45 -12.17 8.34 16.38
N GLY A 46 -11.46 7.79 17.36
CA GLY A 46 -11.76 6.53 18.04
C GLY A 46 -10.85 5.39 17.57
N PHE A 47 -10.78 4.33 18.38
CA PHE A 47 -9.91 3.18 18.17
C PHE A 47 -10.71 1.90 17.92
N SER A 48 -10.31 1.14 16.89
CA SER A 48 -10.76 -0.24 16.66
C SER A 48 -9.61 -1.08 16.09
N LYS A 49 -9.44 -2.29 16.65
CA LYS A 49 -8.41 -3.26 16.18
C LYS A 49 -8.81 -4.00 14.90
N GLU A 50 -10.10 -3.99 14.52
CA GLU A 50 -10.65 -4.79 13.42
C GLU A 50 -11.82 -4.10 12.72
N GLY A 51 -11.91 -4.29 11.39
CA GLY A 51 -13.03 -3.77 10.60
C GLY A 51 -14.36 -4.44 10.99
N GLY A 52 -15.44 -3.67 10.98
CA GLY A 52 -16.77 -4.13 11.41
C GLY A 52 -17.02 -4.07 12.92
N LYS A 53 -16.31 -3.20 13.64
CA LYS A 53 -16.63 -2.80 15.03
C LYS A 53 -16.64 -1.27 15.08
N GLY A 54 -17.59 -0.68 15.81
CA GLY A 54 -17.62 0.77 16.06
C GLY A 54 -16.35 1.24 16.78
N ALA A 55 -15.79 2.37 16.35
CA ALA A 55 -14.66 2.99 17.03
C ALA A 55 -15.12 3.54 18.40
N LYS A 56 -14.32 3.33 19.45
CA LYS A 56 -14.58 3.88 20.80
C LYS A 56 -13.50 4.89 21.18
N GLU A 57 -13.85 5.88 22.00
CA GLU A 57 -12.88 6.78 22.63
C GLU A 57 -11.97 5.99 23.57
N LEU A 58 -10.67 6.27 23.57
CA LEU A 58 -9.76 5.77 24.58
C LEU A 58 -9.87 6.66 25.82
N GLY A 59 -10.27 6.09 26.96
CA GLY A 59 -9.99 6.68 28.26
C GLY A 59 -8.56 6.33 28.66
N ILE A 60 -7.60 7.20 28.34
CA ILE A 60 -6.25 7.10 28.91
C ILE A 60 -6.23 8.00 30.14
N ASP A 61 -6.10 7.37 31.31
CA ASP A 61 -6.09 8.04 32.61
C ASP A 61 -4.64 8.11 33.12
N ALA A 62 -3.83 8.93 32.46
CA ALA A 62 -2.43 9.16 32.83
C ALA A 62 -2.19 10.67 33.00
N GLU A 63 -1.50 11.04 34.08
CA GLU A 63 -1.16 12.45 34.39
C GLU A 63 -0.42 13.12 33.22
N ASP A 64 -0.61 14.42 33.04
CA ASP A 64 0.01 15.26 31.99
C ASP A 64 -0.10 14.69 30.56
N THR A 65 -1.18 13.95 30.26
CA THR A 65 -1.45 13.38 28.94
C THR A 65 -2.56 14.16 28.25
N ILE A 66 -2.25 14.74 27.08
CA ILE A 66 -3.19 15.52 26.28
C ILE A 66 -3.46 14.81 24.96
N LEU A 67 -4.75 14.62 24.66
CA LEU A 67 -5.19 14.19 23.34
C LEU A 67 -5.36 15.40 22.42
N ALA A 68 -4.50 15.51 21.40
CA ALA A 68 -4.66 16.48 20.34
C ALA A 68 -5.92 16.17 19.53
N LYS A 69 -6.92 17.07 19.59
CA LYS A 69 -8.23 16.89 18.94
C LYS A 69 -8.24 17.17 17.43
N SER A 70 -7.12 17.70 16.90
CA SER A 70 -6.92 18.08 15.50
C SER A 70 -5.55 17.57 14.99
N ASP A 71 -4.79 18.37 14.26
CA ASP A 71 -3.45 18.01 13.80
C ASP A 71 -2.46 18.11 14.96
N ILE A 72 -1.75 17.01 15.23
CA ILE A 72 -0.82 16.92 16.36
C ILE A 72 0.42 17.78 16.13
N GLU A 73 0.89 17.88 14.90
CA GLU A 73 2.01 18.73 14.50
C GLU A 73 1.73 20.22 14.77
N ALA A 74 0.49 20.68 14.55
CA ALA A 74 0.09 22.05 14.89
C ALA A 74 0.04 22.25 16.40
N PHE A 75 -0.58 21.29 17.11
CA PHE A 75 -0.66 21.36 18.57
C PHE A 75 0.72 21.39 19.24
N VAL A 76 1.64 20.52 18.79
CA VAL A 76 3.02 20.47 19.29
C VAL A 76 3.79 21.73 18.94
N TYR A 77 3.56 22.33 17.77
CA TYR A 77 4.18 23.60 17.42
C TYR A 77 3.68 24.74 18.32
N ASP A 78 2.37 24.84 18.52
CA ASP A 78 1.74 25.91 19.32
C ASP A 78 2.00 25.77 20.83
N LEU A 79 2.38 24.58 21.31
CA LEU A 79 2.88 24.39 22.67
C LEU A 79 4.14 25.20 22.98
N PHE A 80 4.85 25.69 21.96
CA PHE A 80 6.05 26.51 22.13
C PHE A 80 5.81 27.95 21.69
N GLU A 81 5.86 28.89 22.64
CA GLU A 81 5.86 30.32 22.35
C GLU A 81 7.22 30.92 22.75
N ASN A 82 7.93 31.54 21.78
CA ASN A 82 9.26 32.12 22.00
C ASN A 82 10.27 31.16 22.65
N GLY A 83 10.17 29.86 22.33
CA GLY A 83 11.03 28.81 22.87
C GLY A 83 10.68 28.37 24.30
N LYS A 84 9.56 28.85 24.86
CA LYS A 84 9.03 28.41 26.15
C LYS A 84 7.83 27.49 25.94
N LEU A 85 7.76 26.47 26.77
CA LEU A 85 6.63 25.55 26.82
C LEU A 85 5.46 26.24 27.53
N CYS A 86 4.33 26.35 26.85
CA CYS A 86 3.08 26.88 27.36
C CYS A 86 2.28 25.80 28.10
N ASP A 87 1.26 26.22 28.85
CA ASP A 87 0.28 25.29 29.43
C ASP A 87 -0.55 24.66 28.30
N PRO A 88 -0.62 23.32 28.18
CA PRO A 88 -1.44 22.65 27.18
C PRO A 88 -2.92 23.02 27.22
N GLU A 89 -3.46 23.44 28.36
CA GLU A 89 -4.86 23.89 28.48
C GLU A 89 -5.14 25.19 27.72
N ASP A 90 -4.11 26.03 27.52
CA ASP A 90 -4.20 27.29 26.79
C ASP A 90 -4.06 27.13 25.27
N ILE A 91 -3.73 25.92 24.79
CA ILE A 91 -3.44 25.67 23.38
C ILE A 91 -4.70 25.30 22.59
N SER A 92 -4.91 26.01 21.48
CA SER A 92 -6.00 25.71 20.55
C SER A 92 -5.73 24.45 19.71
N HIS A 93 -6.71 23.55 19.63
CA HIS A 93 -6.63 22.37 18.76
C HIS A 93 -7.05 22.71 17.32
N ARG A 94 -6.11 23.22 16.51
CA ARG A 94 -6.36 23.61 15.12
C ARG A 94 -5.83 22.59 14.10
N MET A 95 -6.29 22.73 12.87
CA MET A 95 -5.66 22.11 11.70
C MET A 95 -4.43 22.93 11.32
N ARG A 96 -3.36 22.26 10.88
CA ARG A 96 -2.22 22.96 10.28
C ARG A 96 -2.58 23.49 8.89
N THR A 97 -1.89 24.53 8.49
CA THR A 97 -1.93 25.10 7.14
C THR A 97 -1.01 24.34 6.19
N VAL A 98 -1.18 24.58 4.89
CA VAL A 98 -0.29 24.08 3.85
C VAL A 98 1.13 24.65 3.96
N ASP A 99 1.26 25.94 4.27
CA ASP A 99 2.57 26.59 4.42
C ASP A 99 3.36 25.98 5.59
N GLU A 100 2.66 25.65 6.69
CA GLU A 100 3.26 25.00 7.84
C GLU A 100 3.82 23.62 7.50
N ILE A 101 3.06 22.74 6.83
CA ILE A 101 3.59 21.42 6.46
C ILE A 101 4.73 21.53 5.44
N GLY A 102 4.64 22.44 4.47
CA GLY A 102 5.69 22.64 3.48
C GLY A 102 7.02 23.01 4.15
N ARG A 103 6.96 23.86 5.18
CA ARG A 103 8.13 24.20 6.00
C ARG A 103 8.56 23.05 6.91
N TRP A 104 7.64 22.45 7.66
CA TRP A 104 7.95 21.45 8.69
C TRP A 104 8.48 20.15 8.08
N SER A 105 7.94 19.69 6.96
CA SER A 105 8.39 18.43 6.36
C SER A 105 9.82 18.51 5.83
N LYS A 106 10.20 19.67 5.28
CA LYS A 106 11.60 19.98 4.92
C LYS A 106 12.52 19.97 6.15
N LEU A 107 12.17 20.75 7.18
CA LEU A 107 13.00 20.91 8.37
C LEU A 107 13.09 19.62 9.21
N GLY A 108 12.04 18.81 9.19
CA GLY A 108 11.94 17.55 9.92
C GLY A 108 12.56 16.35 9.21
N ALA A 109 13.04 16.50 7.96
CA ALA A 109 13.54 15.38 7.16
C ALA A 109 14.66 14.56 7.85
N PHE A 110 15.45 15.19 8.75
CA PHE A 110 16.50 14.52 9.53
C PHE A 110 15.99 13.32 10.33
N ILE A 111 14.70 13.27 10.66
CA ILE A 111 14.10 12.19 11.45
C ILE A 111 14.20 10.82 10.75
N ILE A 112 14.33 10.80 9.42
CA ILE A 112 14.42 9.54 8.66
C ILE A 112 15.62 8.68 9.11
N ALA A 113 16.75 9.32 9.46
CA ALA A 113 17.94 8.62 9.93
C ALA A 113 17.78 7.97 11.31
N GLN A 114 16.71 8.31 12.04
CA GLN A 114 16.35 7.73 13.32
C GLN A 114 15.34 6.57 13.18
N HIS A 115 14.87 6.28 11.97
CA HIS A 115 13.94 5.18 11.72
C HIS A 115 14.64 3.82 11.92
N PRO A 116 14.03 2.83 12.60
CA PRO A 116 14.66 1.53 12.86
C PRO A 116 15.11 0.78 11.60
N ASP A 117 14.38 0.93 10.49
CA ASP A 117 14.71 0.32 9.20
C ASP A 117 15.59 1.22 8.30
N TYR A 118 16.15 2.34 8.78
CA TYR A 118 17.00 3.20 7.94
C TYR A 118 18.20 2.43 7.35
N PRO A 119 18.53 2.56 6.05
CA PRO A 119 17.96 3.49 5.05
C PRO A 119 16.74 2.95 4.27
N HIS A 120 16.27 1.75 4.60
CA HIS A 120 15.19 1.05 3.90
C HIS A 120 13.80 1.49 4.37
N VAL A 121 13.51 2.78 4.17
CA VAL A 121 12.25 3.43 4.59
C VAL A 121 11.44 3.83 3.35
N MET A 122 10.12 3.62 3.41
CA MET A 122 9.16 4.14 2.44
C MET A 122 8.62 5.48 2.94
N CYS A 123 8.94 6.57 2.25
CA CYS A 123 8.49 7.91 2.58
C CYS A 123 7.19 8.23 1.85
N GLU A 124 6.08 8.36 2.58
CA GLU A 124 4.80 8.79 2.00
C GLU A 124 4.71 10.31 1.96
N MET A 125 4.55 10.85 0.75
CA MET A 125 4.50 12.28 0.46
C MET A 125 3.04 12.72 0.39
N GLU A 126 2.61 13.49 1.40
CA GLU A 126 1.30 14.12 1.38
C GLU A 126 1.23 15.14 0.25
N THR A 127 0.24 15.05 -0.64
CA THR A 127 0.00 16.10 -1.65
C THR A 127 -1.10 17.06 -1.21
N TYR A 128 -2.22 16.55 -0.70
CA TYR A 128 -3.33 17.37 -0.26
C TYR A 128 -4.24 16.63 0.71
N ARG A 129 -5.10 17.42 1.36
CA ARG A 129 -6.07 16.96 2.36
C ARG A 129 -7.49 17.38 2.00
N GLY A 130 -8.51 16.67 2.48
CA GLY A 130 -9.90 16.93 2.12
C GLY A 130 -10.34 16.23 0.83
N CYS A 131 -11.61 16.39 0.47
CA CYS A 131 -12.21 15.75 -0.70
C CYS A 131 -13.04 16.75 -1.49
N GLY A 132 -12.75 16.88 -2.80
CA GLY A 132 -13.42 17.84 -3.68
C GLY A 132 -14.85 17.48 -4.07
N ARG A 133 -15.36 16.31 -3.65
CA ARG A 133 -16.75 15.91 -3.95
C ARG A 133 -17.74 16.76 -3.15
N LYS A 134 -18.76 17.30 -3.83
CA LYS A 134 -19.88 18.03 -3.19
C LYS A 134 -20.70 17.13 -2.24
N VAL A 135 -20.85 15.85 -2.60
CA VAL A 135 -21.51 14.83 -1.78
C VAL A 135 -20.51 13.73 -1.47
N HIS A 136 -20.30 13.46 -0.18
CA HIS A 136 -19.33 12.48 0.29
C HIS A 136 -19.97 11.11 0.51
N CYS A 137 -19.16 10.04 0.37
CA CYS A 137 -19.61 8.69 0.70
C CYS A 137 -20.10 8.62 2.16
N SER A 138 -21.13 7.83 2.41
CA SER A 138 -21.78 7.69 3.72
C SER A 138 -20.84 7.38 4.90
N PHE A 139 -19.72 6.70 4.63
CA PHE A 139 -18.77 6.20 5.63
C PHE A 139 -17.43 6.95 5.67
N CYS A 140 -17.21 7.90 4.74
CA CYS A 140 -15.89 8.48 4.54
C CYS A 140 -15.57 9.52 5.63
N THR A 141 -14.39 9.39 6.24
CA THR A 141 -13.87 10.34 7.25
C THR A 141 -13.17 11.55 6.62
N GLU A 142 -12.86 11.51 5.33
CA GLU A 142 -12.17 12.59 4.62
C GLU A 142 -12.95 13.91 4.66
N ARG A 143 -14.29 13.82 4.77
CA ARG A 143 -15.19 14.97 4.92
C ARG A 143 -14.86 15.85 6.14
N PHE A 144 -14.22 15.29 7.17
CA PHE A 144 -13.86 16.03 8.38
C PHE A 144 -12.69 16.99 8.17
N TYR A 145 -11.97 16.87 7.06
CA TYR A 145 -10.91 17.80 6.65
C TYR A 145 -11.44 18.97 5.79
N GLY A 146 -12.72 18.95 5.42
CA GLY A 146 -13.35 20.00 4.61
C GLY A 146 -13.00 19.92 3.12
N HIS A 147 -12.91 21.10 2.49
CA HIS A 147 -12.54 21.24 1.08
C HIS A 147 -11.10 20.79 0.83
N SER A 148 -10.76 20.53 -0.43
CA SER A 148 -9.42 20.09 -0.79
C SER A 148 -8.41 21.22 -0.55
N ASP A 149 -7.40 20.95 0.26
CA ASP A 149 -6.31 21.86 0.63
C ASP A 149 -4.99 21.32 0.09
N HIS A 150 -4.53 21.89 -1.01
CA HIS A 150 -3.44 21.37 -1.84
C HIS A 150 -2.09 21.99 -1.50
N ARG A 151 -1.09 21.15 -1.20
CA ARG A 151 0.29 21.62 -1.09
C ARG A 151 0.80 22.09 -2.45
N PRO A 152 1.63 23.15 -2.52
CA PRO A 152 2.36 23.49 -3.73
C PRO A 152 3.24 22.32 -4.19
N VAL A 153 3.34 22.14 -5.51
CA VAL A 153 4.22 21.13 -6.12
C VAL A 153 5.68 21.31 -5.67
N ALA A 154 6.11 22.56 -5.55
CA ALA A 154 7.46 22.92 -5.12
C ALA A 154 7.78 22.41 -3.70
N ASP A 155 6.81 22.44 -2.78
CA ASP A 155 7.01 21.99 -1.40
C ASP A 155 7.15 20.46 -1.33
N VAL A 156 6.36 19.74 -2.12
CA VAL A 156 6.47 18.27 -2.20
C VAL A 156 7.83 17.87 -2.77
N ILE A 157 8.29 18.54 -3.84
CA ILE A 157 9.61 18.29 -4.43
C ILE A 157 10.73 18.66 -3.44
N ALA A 158 10.60 19.75 -2.70
CA ALA A 158 11.61 20.18 -1.73
C ALA A 158 11.73 19.21 -0.55
N GLU A 159 10.61 18.65 -0.08
CA GLU A 159 10.61 17.58 0.92
C GLU A 159 11.32 16.32 0.39
N VAL A 160 10.97 15.88 -0.82
CA VAL A 160 11.64 14.74 -1.46
C VAL A 160 13.15 14.98 -1.57
N SER A 161 13.58 16.16 -2.02
CA SER A 161 15.00 16.52 -2.11
C SER A 161 15.68 16.40 -0.75
N SER A 162 15.07 16.94 0.30
CA SER A 162 15.65 16.95 1.65
C SER A 162 15.77 15.54 2.24
N LEU A 163 14.75 14.69 2.03
CA LEU A 163 14.79 13.29 2.42
C LEU A 163 15.82 12.50 1.61
N TYR A 164 15.91 12.77 0.30
CA TYR A 164 16.84 12.11 -0.61
C TYR A 164 18.31 12.39 -0.25
N ASP A 165 18.62 13.65 0.08
CA ASP A 165 19.94 14.08 0.57
C ASP A 165 20.34 13.37 1.87
N LEU A 166 19.34 12.94 2.65
CA LEU A 166 19.49 12.17 3.89
C LEU A 166 19.38 10.65 3.69
N GLY A 167 19.45 10.16 2.45
CA GLY A 167 19.52 8.73 2.14
C GLY A 167 18.20 8.05 1.79
N ALA A 168 17.07 8.77 1.77
CA ALA A 168 15.80 8.20 1.33
C ALA A 168 15.87 7.79 -0.15
N ARG A 169 15.33 6.61 -0.48
CA ARG A 169 15.27 6.10 -1.86
C ARG A 169 13.89 5.60 -2.29
N ASN A 170 12.94 5.49 -1.37
CA ASN A 170 11.61 4.96 -1.67
C ASN A 170 10.55 5.99 -1.30
N PHE A 171 9.77 6.41 -2.29
CA PHE A 171 8.75 7.43 -2.15
C PHE A 171 7.39 6.91 -2.62
N ARG A 172 6.34 7.37 -1.95
CA ARG A 172 4.95 7.09 -2.32
C ARG A 172 4.15 8.37 -2.26
N ILE A 173 3.47 8.74 -3.34
CA ILE A 173 2.61 9.92 -3.37
C ILE A 173 1.24 9.53 -2.82
N GLY A 174 0.89 10.02 -1.63
CA GLY A 174 -0.22 9.49 -0.84
C GLY A 174 -0.85 10.51 0.11
N ARG A 175 -1.65 10.01 1.06
CA ARG A 175 -2.57 10.79 1.92
C ARG A 175 -3.83 11.27 1.15
N GLN A 176 -3.75 11.72 -0.10
CA GLN A 176 -4.95 12.22 -0.79
C GLN A 176 -5.99 11.14 -1.11
N PRO A 177 -7.29 11.49 -1.21
CA PRO A 177 -8.33 10.56 -1.68
C PRO A 177 -8.30 10.31 -3.19
N ASP A 178 -7.69 11.20 -3.98
CA ASP A 178 -7.58 11.08 -5.44
C ASP A 178 -6.36 11.83 -5.99
N LEU A 179 -5.31 11.14 -6.40
CA LEU A 179 -4.13 11.79 -6.97
C LEU A 179 -4.44 12.58 -8.25
N LEU A 180 -5.38 12.11 -9.07
CA LEU A 180 -5.75 12.79 -10.33
C LEU A 180 -6.41 14.15 -10.07
N SER A 181 -6.95 14.35 -8.86
CA SER A 181 -7.53 15.62 -8.43
C SER A 181 -6.53 16.61 -7.84
N TYR A 182 -5.22 16.32 -7.83
CA TYR A 182 -4.22 17.22 -7.28
C TYR A 182 -4.12 18.52 -8.11
N HIS A 183 -4.46 19.67 -7.51
CA HIS A 183 -4.68 20.96 -8.18
C HIS A 183 -5.67 20.87 -9.36
N ALA A 184 -6.70 20.04 -9.22
CA ALA A 184 -7.80 20.02 -10.17
C ALA A 184 -8.57 21.36 -10.15
N LYS A 185 -9.10 21.74 -11.30
CA LYS A 185 -9.77 23.02 -11.52
C LYS A 185 -11.26 22.89 -11.28
N ASP A 186 -11.83 23.82 -10.52
CA ASP A 186 -13.28 23.98 -10.47
C ASP A 186 -13.75 24.74 -11.72
N ILE A 187 -14.42 24.01 -12.61
CA ILE A 187 -15.03 24.55 -13.84
C ILE A 187 -16.56 24.62 -13.74
N GLY A 188 -17.12 24.51 -12.53
CA GLY A 188 -18.56 24.47 -12.28
C GLY A 188 -19.21 23.10 -12.50
N ALA A 189 -18.43 22.05 -12.77
CA ALA A 189 -18.90 20.68 -12.92
C ALA A 189 -19.12 19.97 -11.56
N ASP A 190 -19.60 18.72 -11.57
CA ASP A 190 -19.77 17.92 -10.36
C ASP A 190 -18.49 17.21 -9.89
N VAL A 191 -17.56 16.99 -10.82
CA VAL A 191 -16.22 16.48 -10.58
C VAL A 191 -15.23 17.56 -10.98
N LEU A 192 -14.18 17.77 -10.18
CA LEU A 192 -13.14 18.75 -10.51
C LEU A 192 -12.32 18.25 -11.71
N GLN A 193 -11.95 19.15 -12.62
CA GLN A 193 -11.21 18.80 -13.82
C GLN A 193 -9.72 18.57 -13.49
N PRO A 194 -9.14 17.39 -13.78
CA PRO A 194 -7.73 17.11 -13.57
C PRO A 194 -6.81 18.07 -14.33
N SER A 195 -5.59 18.26 -13.80
CA SER A 195 -4.56 19.13 -14.38
C SER A 195 -3.33 18.30 -14.77
N PRO A 196 -3.27 17.69 -15.96
CA PRO A 196 -2.13 16.86 -16.39
C PRO A 196 -0.76 17.54 -16.24
N ASP A 197 -0.64 18.82 -16.61
CA ASP A 197 0.61 19.60 -16.49
C ASP A 197 1.16 19.67 -15.05
N VAL A 198 0.26 19.68 -14.05
CA VAL A 198 0.66 19.71 -12.64
C VAL A 198 1.31 18.39 -12.25
N LEU A 199 0.72 17.27 -12.68
CA LEU A 199 1.24 15.94 -12.39
C LEU A 199 2.55 15.68 -13.16
N GLU A 200 2.66 16.15 -14.41
CA GLU A 200 3.93 16.12 -15.15
C GLU A 200 5.02 16.90 -14.42
N THR A 201 4.69 18.09 -13.90
CA THR A 201 5.62 18.92 -13.13
C THR A 201 6.04 18.23 -11.83
N LEU A 202 5.09 17.63 -11.10
CA LEU A 202 5.36 16.89 -9.86
C LEU A 202 6.29 15.70 -10.10
N TYR A 203 5.90 14.79 -10.99
CA TYR A 203 6.64 13.54 -11.22
C TYR A 203 8.01 13.78 -11.86
N SER A 204 8.09 14.66 -12.87
CA SER A 204 9.38 15.02 -13.46
C SER A 204 10.27 15.78 -12.48
N GLY A 205 9.68 16.62 -11.61
CA GLY A 205 10.39 17.34 -10.56
C GLY A 205 11.00 16.40 -9.50
N ILE A 206 10.22 15.42 -9.03
CA ILE A 206 10.70 14.36 -8.13
C ILE A 206 11.88 13.62 -8.74
N ARG A 207 11.78 13.22 -10.01
CA ARG A 207 12.88 12.52 -10.72
C ARG A 207 14.14 13.36 -10.86
N LYS A 208 14.03 14.69 -10.98
CA LYS A 208 15.20 15.59 -11.05
C LYS A 208 15.95 15.67 -9.73
N VAL A 209 15.23 15.74 -8.61
CA VAL A 209 15.86 15.88 -7.27
C VAL A 209 16.24 14.54 -6.66
N ALA A 210 15.64 13.44 -7.11
CA ALA A 210 15.91 12.09 -6.63
C ALA A 210 16.17 11.11 -7.81
N PRO A 211 17.26 11.30 -8.58
CA PRO A 211 17.51 10.55 -9.81
C PRO A 211 17.71 9.05 -9.59
N GLU A 212 18.27 8.65 -8.44
CA GLU A 212 18.54 7.25 -8.10
C GLU A 212 17.50 6.64 -7.15
N LEU A 213 16.31 7.25 -7.06
CA LEU A 213 15.21 6.64 -6.31
C LEU A 213 14.94 5.21 -6.82
N LYS A 214 14.63 4.32 -5.89
CA LYS A 214 14.35 2.91 -6.13
C LYS A 214 12.86 2.61 -6.26
N VAL A 215 12.04 3.43 -5.60
CA VAL A 215 10.58 3.31 -5.63
C VAL A 215 9.97 4.70 -5.71
N LEU A 216 9.08 4.92 -6.68
CA LEU A 216 8.17 6.06 -6.75
C LEU A 216 6.80 5.56 -7.15
N HIS A 217 5.90 5.42 -6.19
CA HIS A 217 4.57 4.83 -6.39
C HIS A 217 3.46 5.84 -6.07
N MET A 218 2.24 5.55 -6.53
CA MET A 218 1.03 6.27 -6.13
C MET A 218 0.20 5.49 -5.09
N ASP A 219 -0.79 6.17 -4.53
CA ASP A 219 -1.83 5.58 -3.69
C ASP A 219 -3.21 5.63 -4.37
N ASN A 220 -4.07 6.56 -3.94
CA ASN A 220 -5.49 6.54 -4.28
C ASN A 220 -5.79 7.23 -5.60
N THR A 221 -6.74 6.67 -6.33
CA THR A 221 -7.39 7.28 -7.50
C THR A 221 -8.89 7.21 -7.34
N ASN A 222 -9.60 8.26 -7.75
CA ASN A 222 -11.05 8.26 -7.78
C ASN A 222 -11.54 7.87 -9.17
N PRO A 223 -12.23 6.71 -9.31
CA PRO A 223 -12.75 6.28 -10.60
C PRO A 223 -13.76 7.27 -11.20
N ALA A 224 -14.47 8.06 -10.37
CA ALA A 224 -15.38 9.11 -10.86
C ALA A 224 -14.65 10.16 -11.74
N THR A 225 -13.41 10.50 -11.35
CA THR A 225 -12.55 11.45 -12.07
C THR A 225 -12.17 10.89 -13.44
N MET A 226 -11.89 9.59 -13.49
CA MET A 226 -11.50 8.88 -14.71
C MET A 226 -12.65 8.79 -15.71
N VAL A 227 -13.87 8.51 -15.23
CA VAL A 227 -15.07 8.47 -16.06
C VAL A 227 -15.44 9.86 -16.58
N ALA A 228 -15.36 10.88 -15.73
CA ALA A 228 -15.72 12.25 -16.12
C ALA A 228 -14.70 12.89 -17.07
N TYR A 229 -13.42 12.54 -16.94
CA TYR A 229 -12.30 13.14 -17.67
C TYR A 229 -11.33 12.08 -18.19
N PRO A 230 -11.76 11.20 -19.12
CA PRO A 230 -10.97 10.06 -19.55
C PRO A 230 -9.68 10.47 -20.28
N GLU A 231 -9.72 11.53 -21.09
CA GLU A 231 -8.55 12.02 -21.83
C GLU A 231 -7.46 12.55 -20.88
N GLN A 232 -7.83 13.44 -19.96
CA GLN A 232 -6.89 13.99 -18.96
C GLN A 232 -6.38 12.90 -18.02
N SER A 233 -7.24 11.96 -17.63
CA SER A 233 -6.85 10.84 -16.77
C SER A 233 -5.86 9.92 -17.46
N LEU A 234 -6.07 9.61 -18.74
CA LEU A 234 -5.14 8.82 -19.55
C LEU A 234 -3.78 9.51 -19.70
N GLU A 235 -3.77 10.84 -19.90
CA GLU A 235 -2.53 11.62 -19.95
C GLU A 235 -1.76 11.56 -18.62
N ILE A 236 -2.46 11.74 -17.50
CA ILE A 236 -1.86 11.61 -16.16
C ILE A 236 -1.30 10.20 -15.94
N LEU A 237 -2.05 9.14 -16.30
CA LEU A 237 -1.57 7.76 -16.15
C LEU A 237 -0.29 7.51 -16.97
N LYS A 238 -0.20 8.06 -18.18
CA LYS A 238 1.02 7.97 -19.01
C LYS A 238 2.20 8.72 -18.38
N THR A 239 1.96 9.91 -17.81
CA THR A 239 2.96 10.64 -17.02
C THR A 239 3.45 9.82 -15.83
N ILE A 240 2.52 9.19 -15.09
CA ILE A 240 2.87 8.32 -13.96
C ILE A 240 3.76 7.18 -14.46
N VAL A 241 3.33 6.42 -15.47
CA VAL A 241 4.12 5.29 -16.00
C VAL A 241 5.49 5.72 -16.53
N LYS A 242 5.59 6.91 -17.12
CA LYS A 242 6.86 7.47 -17.62
C LYS A 242 7.89 7.72 -16.50
N TYR A 243 7.44 8.12 -15.30
CA TYR A 243 8.35 8.56 -14.23
C TYR A 243 8.31 7.70 -12.97
N HIS A 244 7.32 6.85 -12.79
CA HIS A 244 7.22 5.99 -11.60
C HIS A 244 8.22 4.83 -11.66
N THR A 245 8.08 3.87 -10.76
CA THR A 245 8.76 2.58 -10.84
C THR A 245 7.75 1.45 -10.95
N SER A 246 8.07 0.43 -11.72
CA SER A 246 7.18 -0.71 -11.98
C SER A 246 6.74 -1.46 -10.72
N GLY A 247 5.52 -1.99 -10.73
CA GLY A 247 4.87 -2.62 -9.58
C GLY A 247 3.90 -1.69 -8.85
N ASP A 248 3.57 -0.56 -9.47
CA ASP A 248 2.69 0.46 -8.92
C ASP A 248 1.22 0.09 -9.03
N ILE A 249 0.39 0.72 -8.19
CA ILE A 249 -1.03 0.39 -8.06
C ILE A 249 -1.84 1.66 -7.93
N ALA A 250 -2.76 1.86 -8.88
CA ALA A 250 -3.84 2.84 -8.74
C ALA A 250 -4.95 2.23 -7.87
N ALA A 251 -4.99 2.62 -6.59
CA ALA A 251 -5.99 2.11 -5.66
C ALA A 251 -7.35 2.79 -5.88
N LEU A 252 -8.29 2.04 -6.45
CA LEU A 252 -9.65 2.45 -6.74
C LEU A 252 -10.58 2.09 -5.59
N GLY A 253 -11.32 3.09 -5.12
CA GLY A 253 -12.52 2.87 -4.33
C GLY A 253 -13.70 2.62 -5.27
N ILE A 254 -14.08 1.36 -5.45
CA ILE A 254 -15.34 0.96 -6.12
C ILE A 254 -16.44 0.75 -5.10
N GLU A 255 -16.07 0.21 -3.93
CA GLU A 255 -16.89 -0.07 -2.76
C GLU A 255 -17.97 -1.14 -2.96
N SER A 256 -18.79 -1.04 -4.02
CA SER A 256 -19.78 -2.05 -4.42
C SER A 256 -20.18 -1.90 -5.89
N ALA A 257 -20.47 -3.03 -6.52
CA ALA A 257 -21.09 -3.14 -7.85
C ALA A 257 -22.63 -3.21 -7.78
N ASP A 258 -23.24 -3.03 -6.62
CA ASP A 258 -24.70 -3.05 -6.46
C ASP A 258 -25.27 -1.63 -6.60
N PRO A 259 -26.07 -1.33 -7.63
CA PRO A 259 -26.65 0.00 -7.82
C PRO A 259 -27.48 0.49 -6.62
N ALA A 260 -28.08 -0.41 -5.84
CA ALA A 260 -28.83 -0.02 -4.64
C ALA A 260 -27.89 0.51 -3.54
N VAL A 261 -26.74 -0.14 -3.36
CA VAL A 261 -25.70 0.30 -2.41
C VAL A 261 -25.04 1.58 -2.90
N VAL A 262 -24.75 1.69 -4.20
CA VAL A 262 -24.19 2.92 -4.81
C VAL A 262 -25.04 4.14 -4.50
N ARG A 263 -26.35 4.08 -4.77
CA ARG A 263 -27.27 5.18 -4.50
C ARG A 263 -27.45 5.48 -3.02
N ALA A 264 -27.56 4.45 -2.18
CA ALA A 264 -27.79 4.64 -0.75
C ALA A 264 -26.59 5.27 -0.02
N ASN A 265 -25.39 5.23 -0.61
CA ASN A 265 -24.15 5.65 0.03
C ASN A 265 -23.40 6.77 -0.68
N ASP A 266 -23.97 7.33 -1.75
CA ASP A 266 -23.30 8.33 -2.58
C ASP A 266 -21.92 7.85 -3.07
N LEU A 267 -21.83 6.60 -3.53
CA LEU A 267 -20.56 6.02 -4.01
C LEU A 267 -20.07 6.71 -5.28
N LYS A 268 -18.81 6.49 -5.61
CA LYS A 268 -18.06 7.27 -6.60
C LYS A 268 -18.39 6.91 -8.04
N ILE A 269 -18.77 5.66 -8.30
CA ILE A 269 -18.87 5.11 -9.64
C ILE A 269 -20.06 4.14 -9.73
N HIS A 270 -20.72 4.13 -10.89
CA HIS A 270 -21.72 3.12 -11.21
C HIS A 270 -21.04 1.85 -11.72
N PRO A 271 -21.52 0.64 -11.39
CA PRO A 271 -20.91 -0.63 -11.82
C PRO A 271 -20.62 -0.72 -13.32
N ASP A 272 -21.47 -0.13 -14.17
CA ASP A 272 -21.32 -0.17 -15.62
C ASP A 272 -20.03 0.53 -16.11
N ASP A 273 -19.55 1.54 -15.38
CA ASP A 273 -18.35 2.30 -15.77
C ASP A 273 -17.06 1.72 -15.16
N VAL A 274 -17.16 0.77 -14.22
CA VAL A 274 -16.00 0.22 -13.50
C VAL A 274 -15.05 -0.50 -14.47
N PHE A 275 -15.62 -1.13 -15.49
CA PHE A 275 -14.88 -1.89 -16.49
C PHE A 275 -13.95 -0.99 -17.31
N ASP A 276 -14.49 0.12 -17.83
CA ASP A 276 -13.77 1.10 -18.63
C ASP A 276 -12.58 1.70 -17.86
N VAL A 277 -12.76 1.95 -16.56
CA VAL A 277 -11.69 2.43 -15.68
C VAL A 277 -10.56 1.40 -15.52
N ILE A 278 -10.91 0.12 -15.37
CA ILE A 278 -9.93 -0.97 -15.26
C ILE A 278 -9.18 -1.13 -16.59
N GLU A 279 -9.88 -1.08 -17.71
CA GLU A 279 -9.31 -1.16 -19.06
C GLU A 279 -8.32 -0.01 -19.30
N MET A 280 -8.71 1.23 -19.01
CA MET A 280 -7.84 2.41 -19.16
C MET A 280 -6.50 2.27 -18.43
N ILE A 281 -6.47 1.70 -17.24
CA ILE A 281 -5.22 1.47 -16.49
C ILE A 281 -4.41 0.33 -17.10
N ASN A 282 -5.08 -0.76 -17.52
CA ASN A 282 -4.41 -1.89 -18.16
C ASN A 282 -3.74 -1.48 -19.48
N ASP A 283 -4.39 -0.63 -20.27
CA ASP A 283 -3.87 -0.12 -21.54
C ASP A 283 -2.52 0.60 -21.40
N VAL A 284 -2.31 1.29 -20.27
CA VAL A 284 -1.08 2.05 -20.03
C VAL A 284 -0.05 1.22 -19.24
N GLY A 285 -0.49 0.37 -18.31
CA GLY A 285 0.40 -0.17 -17.27
C GLY A 285 0.53 -1.69 -17.18
N SER A 286 -0.19 -2.47 -18.00
CA SER A 286 -0.16 -3.94 -17.90
C SER A 286 1.14 -4.60 -18.35
N ALA A 287 1.99 -3.87 -19.10
CA ALA A 287 3.30 -4.35 -19.54
C ALA A 287 4.21 -4.65 -18.34
N ARG A 288 5.00 -5.73 -18.41
CA ARG A 288 5.96 -6.09 -17.36
C ARG A 288 7.11 -5.09 -17.32
N GLY A 289 7.32 -4.49 -16.16
CA GLY A 289 8.41 -3.55 -15.93
C GLY A 289 9.63 -4.19 -15.26
N SER A 290 10.60 -3.35 -14.89
CA SER A 290 11.93 -3.77 -14.43
C SER A 290 11.93 -4.49 -13.08
N SER A 291 10.92 -4.31 -12.24
CA SER A 291 10.81 -4.99 -10.94
C SER A 291 10.35 -6.45 -11.05
N GLY A 292 9.99 -6.89 -12.27
CA GLY A 292 9.34 -8.17 -12.52
C GLY A 292 7.82 -8.12 -12.38
N LEU A 293 7.24 -7.02 -11.89
CA LEU A 293 5.80 -6.77 -11.89
C LEU A 293 5.39 -5.89 -13.08
N PRO A 294 4.10 -5.89 -13.48
CA PRO A 294 3.57 -4.89 -14.40
C PRO A 294 3.84 -3.47 -13.93
N GLU A 295 3.95 -2.52 -14.86
CA GLU A 295 4.20 -1.10 -14.57
C GLU A 295 3.17 -0.57 -13.56
N LEU A 296 1.92 -0.44 -13.98
CA LEU A 296 0.82 0.10 -13.19
C LEU A 296 -0.43 -0.75 -13.38
N LEU A 297 -1.07 -1.16 -12.28
CA LEU A 297 -2.31 -1.93 -12.34
C LEU A 297 -3.38 -1.37 -11.40
N PRO A 298 -4.67 -1.58 -11.68
CA PRO A 298 -5.73 -1.21 -10.75
C PRO A 298 -5.69 -2.11 -9.50
N GLY A 299 -5.95 -1.50 -8.35
CA GLY A 299 -6.32 -2.19 -7.11
C GLY A 299 -7.75 -1.85 -6.73
N LEU A 300 -8.59 -2.83 -6.43
CA LEU A 300 -10.02 -2.60 -6.18
C LEU A 300 -10.34 -2.73 -4.69
N ASN A 301 -11.01 -1.74 -4.11
CA ASN A 301 -11.47 -1.78 -2.72
C ASN A 301 -12.99 -1.92 -2.65
N PHE A 302 -13.46 -2.97 -1.97
CA PHE A 302 -14.86 -3.25 -1.68
C PHE A 302 -15.15 -3.09 -0.18
N VAL A 303 -16.30 -2.49 0.13
CA VAL A 303 -16.75 -2.21 1.51
C VAL A 303 -18.13 -2.82 1.71
N HIS A 304 -18.21 -3.80 2.60
CA HIS A 304 -19.44 -4.50 2.95
C HIS A 304 -20.08 -3.98 4.24
N GLY A 305 -21.36 -4.25 4.41
CA GLY A 305 -22.18 -3.79 5.53
C GLY A 305 -22.65 -2.34 5.37
N LEU A 306 -22.66 -1.81 4.16
CA LEU A 306 -23.17 -0.47 3.85
C LEU A 306 -24.69 -0.47 3.69
N PRO A 307 -25.38 0.65 3.98
CA PRO A 307 -26.79 0.87 3.66
C PRO A 307 -27.19 0.36 2.27
N GLY A 308 -28.31 -0.34 2.18
CA GLY A 308 -28.78 -0.96 0.93
C GLY A 308 -28.18 -2.34 0.61
N GLU A 309 -27.16 -2.81 1.35
CA GLU A 309 -26.58 -4.13 1.11
C GLU A 309 -27.60 -5.25 1.34
N SER A 310 -27.61 -6.20 0.42
CA SER A 310 -28.44 -7.42 0.48
C SER A 310 -27.60 -8.65 0.11
N LYS A 311 -28.21 -9.83 0.12
CA LYS A 311 -27.53 -11.05 -0.37
C LYS A 311 -27.10 -10.90 -1.84
N LYS A 312 -27.92 -10.24 -2.66
CA LYS A 312 -27.65 -9.98 -4.08
C LYS A 312 -26.39 -9.13 -4.28
N THR A 313 -26.07 -8.24 -3.35
CA THR A 313 -24.84 -7.42 -3.40
C THR A 313 -23.58 -8.27 -3.51
N PHE A 314 -23.51 -9.40 -2.82
CA PHE A 314 -22.37 -10.31 -2.87
C PHE A 314 -22.26 -11.03 -4.22
N GLU A 315 -23.40 -11.32 -4.86
CA GLU A 315 -23.47 -11.91 -6.20
C GLU A 315 -22.98 -10.90 -7.23
N LEU A 316 -23.54 -9.68 -7.24
CA LEU A 316 -23.15 -8.61 -8.17
C LEU A 316 -21.66 -8.24 -8.06
N ASN A 317 -21.15 -8.10 -6.83
CA ASN A 317 -19.71 -7.84 -6.63
C ASN A 317 -18.84 -9.02 -7.09
N TYR A 318 -19.31 -10.26 -6.98
CA TYR A 318 -18.59 -11.43 -7.48
C TYR A 318 -18.59 -11.47 -9.01
N ASP A 319 -19.74 -11.24 -9.63
CA ASP A 319 -19.92 -11.29 -11.08
C ASP A 319 -19.05 -10.23 -11.77
N LEU A 320 -19.04 -8.98 -11.28
CA LEU A 320 -18.11 -7.94 -11.77
C LEU A 320 -16.65 -8.41 -11.76
N LEU A 321 -16.20 -8.99 -10.65
CA LEU A 321 -14.81 -9.47 -10.51
C LEU A 321 -14.52 -10.66 -11.42
N LYS A 322 -15.52 -11.52 -11.65
CA LYS A 322 -15.42 -12.66 -12.56
C LYS A 322 -15.30 -12.20 -14.00
N ASP A 323 -16.11 -11.22 -14.40
CA ASP A 323 -16.09 -10.65 -15.76
C ASP A 323 -14.74 -9.98 -16.06
N VAL A 324 -14.18 -9.25 -15.09
CA VAL A 324 -12.83 -8.66 -15.19
C VAL A 324 -11.77 -9.75 -15.43
N LEU A 325 -11.79 -10.82 -14.63
CA LEU A 325 -10.84 -11.94 -14.76
C LEU A 325 -10.97 -12.66 -16.12
N ASP A 326 -12.21 -12.89 -16.57
CA ASP A 326 -12.53 -13.62 -17.79
C ASP A 326 -12.17 -12.84 -19.05
N SER A 327 -12.26 -11.51 -18.99
CA SER A 327 -11.89 -10.62 -20.08
C SER A 327 -10.38 -10.42 -20.23
N GLY A 328 -9.58 -11.03 -19.34
CA GLY A 328 -8.12 -10.97 -19.41
C GLY A 328 -7.50 -9.72 -18.80
N LEU A 329 -8.31 -8.79 -18.30
CA LEU A 329 -7.83 -7.62 -17.58
C LEU A 329 -7.15 -8.01 -16.26
N LEU A 330 -6.11 -7.26 -15.91
CA LEU A 330 -5.32 -7.51 -14.72
C LEU A 330 -5.72 -6.56 -13.59
N VAL A 331 -5.90 -7.11 -12.39
CA VAL A 331 -6.14 -6.36 -11.15
C VAL A 331 -5.12 -6.83 -10.12
N ARG A 332 -4.30 -5.91 -9.63
CA ARG A 332 -3.15 -6.26 -8.79
C ARG A 332 -3.54 -6.72 -7.39
N ARG A 333 -4.64 -6.19 -6.86
CA ARG A 333 -5.13 -6.50 -5.52
C ARG A 333 -6.61 -6.20 -5.40
N ILE A 334 -7.35 -7.12 -4.79
CA ILE A 334 -8.73 -6.90 -4.36
C ILE A 334 -8.74 -6.84 -2.83
N ASN A 335 -9.24 -5.74 -2.29
CA ASN A 335 -9.35 -5.51 -0.85
C ASN A 335 -10.80 -5.57 -0.44
N ILE A 336 -11.14 -6.56 0.38
CA ILE A 336 -12.51 -6.80 0.86
C ILE A 336 -12.54 -6.57 2.36
N ARG A 337 -13.22 -5.49 2.76
CA ARG A 337 -13.40 -5.06 4.15
C ARG A 337 -14.88 -4.86 4.48
N GLN A 338 -15.18 -4.81 5.77
CA GLN A 338 -16.47 -4.35 6.27
C GLN A 338 -16.32 -2.89 6.71
N VAL A 339 -17.40 -2.11 6.59
CA VAL A 339 -17.45 -0.72 7.01
C VAL A 339 -17.09 -0.58 8.49
N MET A 340 -16.44 0.52 8.84
CA MET A 340 -16.32 0.98 10.22
C MET A 340 -17.09 2.28 10.33
N ALA A 341 -18.07 2.29 11.24
CA ALA A 341 -18.87 3.46 11.54
C ALA A 341 -18.10 4.39 12.48
N PHE A 342 -17.78 5.60 11.99
CA PHE A 342 -17.16 6.65 12.79
C PHE A 342 -18.20 7.72 13.17
N PRO A 343 -18.18 8.26 14.40
CA PRO A 343 -19.05 9.37 14.79
C PRO A 343 -19.01 10.51 13.76
N GLY A 344 -20.17 11.03 13.38
CA GLY A 344 -20.30 12.10 12.37
C GLY A 344 -20.36 11.63 10.90
N THR A 345 -20.22 10.33 10.64
CA THR A 345 -20.51 9.75 9.31
C THR A 345 -22.00 9.38 9.17
N LYS A 346 -22.54 9.31 7.94
CA LYS A 346 -23.96 8.97 7.72
C LYS A 346 -24.29 7.53 8.13
N VAL A 347 -23.31 6.63 8.05
CA VAL A 347 -23.45 5.22 8.42
C VAL A 347 -23.36 4.98 9.94
N TYR A 348 -23.02 6.01 10.72
CA TYR A 348 -22.88 5.86 12.17
C TYR A 348 -24.23 5.54 12.82
N GLY A 349 -24.32 4.37 13.47
CA GLY A 349 -25.57 3.85 14.04
C GLY A 349 -26.43 3.05 13.06
N ASP A 350 -25.98 2.86 11.82
CA ASP A 350 -26.64 2.03 10.79
C ASP A 350 -25.67 0.96 10.23
N ASP A 351 -24.86 0.36 11.11
CA ASP A 351 -23.87 -0.67 10.78
C ASP A 351 -24.32 -2.10 11.11
N ASP A 352 -25.60 -2.31 11.42
CA ASP A 352 -26.19 -3.62 11.74
C ASP A 352 -25.99 -4.68 10.64
N LEU A 353 -25.89 -4.24 9.39
CA LEU A 353 -25.64 -5.11 8.24
C LEU A 353 -24.29 -5.84 8.35
N VAL A 354 -23.28 -5.23 8.99
CA VAL A 354 -21.99 -5.85 9.27
C VAL A 354 -22.15 -7.14 10.07
N TYR A 355 -23.01 -7.11 11.09
CA TYR A 355 -23.29 -8.25 11.95
C TYR A 355 -24.21 -9.25 11.26
N LYS A 356 -25.29 -8.76 10.64
CA LYS A 356 -26.29 -9.57 9.95
C LYS A 356 -25.69 -10.41 8.81
N HIS A 357 -24.79 -9.84 8.02
CA HIS A 357 -24.17 -10.52 6.87
C HIS A 357 -22.79 -11.12 7.18
N LYS A 358 -22.34 -11.15 8.44
CA LYS A 358 -20.99 -11.62 8.80
C LYS A 358 -20.62 -12.98 8.22
N LYS A 359 -21.51 -13.98 8.33
CA LYS A 359 -21.26 -15.34 7.78
C LYS A 359 -21.20 -15.34 6.26
N LEU A 360 -22.04 -14.54 5.61
CA LEU A 360 -22.07 -14.41 4.15
C LEU A 360 -20.79 -13.74 3.65
N PHE A 361 -20.38 -12.66 4.30
CA PHE A 361 -19.12 -11.96 4.04
C PHE A 361 -17.90 -12.87 4.11
N LEU A 362 -17.80 -13.72 5.14
CA LEU A 362 -16.68 -14.66 5.27
C LEU A 362 -16.64 -15.67 4.12
N LYS A 363 -17.81 -16.24 3.74
CA LYS A 363 -17.91 -17.15 2.59
C LYS A 363 -17.55 -16.47 1.28
N TYR A 364 -18.09 -15.27 1.05
CA TYR A 364 -17.77 -14.46 -0.13
C TYR A 364 -16.27 -14.18 -0.23
N LYS A 365 -15.65 -13.74 0.87
CA LYS A 365 -14.21 -13.46 0.94
C LYS A 365 -13.37 -14.69 0.63
N GLU A 366 -13.76 -15.87 1.10
CA GLU A 366 -13.09 -17.12 0.78
C GLU A 366 -13.27 -17.50 -0.71
N LYS A 367 -14.48 -17.31 -1.25
CA LYS A 367 -14.79 -17.53 -2.66
C LYS A 367 -13.91 -16.65 -3.55
N ILE A 368 -13.85 -15.34 -3.31
CA ILE A 368 -12.98 -14.41 -4.05
C ILE A 368 -11.52 -14.83 -4.00
N ARG A 369 -11.01 -15.24 -2.83
CA ARG A 369 -9.62 -15.69 -2.69
C ARG A 369 -9.27 -16.88 -3.58
N LYS A 370 -10.20 -17.83 -3.70
CA LYS A 370 -10.00 -19.08 -4.46
C LYS A 370 -10.23 -18.89 -5.95
N GLU A 371 -11.32 -18.21 -6.30
CA GLU A 371 -11.85 -18.17 -7.67
C GLU A 371 -11.40 -16.93 -8.43
N ILE A 372 -10.96 -15.86 -7.74
CA ILE A 372 -10.53 -14.60 -8.37
C ILE A 372 -9.07 -14.28 -8.05
N ASP A 373 -8.71 -14.07 -6.77
CA ASP A 373 -7.36 -13.60 -6.38
C ASP A 373 -6.26 -14.55 -6.86
N LEU A 374 -6.42 -15.87 -6.64
CA LEU A 374 -5.40 -16.86 -7.02
C LEU A 374 -5.22 -16.98 -8.54
N PRO A 375 -6.28 -17.15 -9.36
CA PRO A 375 -6.16 -17.08 -10.82
C PRO A 375 -5.57 -15.76 -11.33
N MET A 376 -5.98 -14.63 -10.76
CA MET A 376 -5.48 -13.31 -11.12
C MET A 376 -3.97 -13.19 -10.82
N LEU A 377 -3.53 -13.62 -9.64
CA LEU A 377 -2.12 -13.59 -9.25
C LEU A 377 -1.23 -14.43 -10.19
N ARG A 378 -1.74 -15.59 -10.65
CA ARG A 378 -1.05 -16.44 -11.63
C ARG A 378 -0.89 -15.77 -12.99
N LYS A 379 -1.86 -14.94 -13.41
CA LYS A 379 -1.76 -14.15 -14.65
C LYS A 379 -0.72 -13.03 -14.52
N ILE A 380 -0.71 -12.32 -13.39
CA ILE A 380 0.19 -11.18 -13.17
C ILE A 380 1.65 -11.64 -13.03
N VAL A 381 1.88 -12.70 -12.25
CA VAL A 381 3.22 -13.18 -11.91
C VAL A 381 3.32 -14.69 -12.16
N PRO A 382 3.33 -15.15 -13.43
CA PRO A 382 3.41 -16.57 -13.75
C PRO A 382 4.72 -17.21 -13.25
N ILE A 383 4.74 -18.55 -13.18
CA ILE A 383 5.95 -19.32 -12.85
C ILE A 383 7.07 -18.93 -13.83
N GLY A 384 8.28 -18.74 -13.30
CA GLY A 384 9.45 -18.27 -14.02
C GLY A 384 9.62 -16.76 -14.07
N THR A 385 8.64 -15.98 -13.58
CA THR A 385 8.84 -14.54 -13.38
C THR A 385 9.92 -14.32 -12.32
N VAL A 386 10.84 -13.38 -12.55
CA VAL A 386 11.85 -12.96 -11.57
C VAL A 386 11.43 -11.62 -10.98
N LEU A 387 11.13 -11.59 -9.68
CA LEU A 387 10.95 -10.35 -8.93
C LEU A 387 12.31 -9.83 -8.48
N LYS A 388 12.59 -8.55 -8.70
CA LYS A 388 13.89 -7.93 -8.37
C LYS A 388 13.91 -7.33 -6.97
N ASP A 389 15.05 -7.38 -6.30
CA ASP A 389 15.28 -6.67 -5.03
C ASP A 389 14.23 -7.01 -3.93
N VAL A 390 13.96 -8.30 -3.69
CA VAL A 390 13.11 -8.73 -2.58
C VAL A 390 13.90 -8.70 -1.28
N MET A 391 13.51 -7.85 -0.34
CA MET A 391 14.14 -7.79 0.98
C MET A 391 13.65 -8.95 1.85
N CYS A 392 14.58 -9.74 2.40
CA CYS A 392 14.29 -10.79 3.38
C CYS A 392 13.92 -10.15 4.72
N GLU A 393 12.70 -10.39 5.19
CA GLU A 393 12.08 -9.62 6.29
C GLU A 393 11.83 -10.41 7.56
N LEU A 394 11.53 -11.71 7.44
CA LEU A 394 11.10 -12.52 8.58
C LEU A 394 11.37 -14.00 8.34
N HIS A 395 11.89 -14.70 9.34
CA HIS A 395 11.90 -16.16 9.36
C HIS A 395 10.59 -16.70 9.93
N ASP A 396 10.03 -17.75 9.32
CA ASP A 396 8.85 -18.41 9.88
C ASP A 396 9.25 -19.39 10.98
N GLU A 397 9.31 -18.89 12.22
CA GLU A 397 9.60 -19.70 13.42
C GLU A 397 8.59 -20.85 13.65
N ARG A 398 7.42 -20.83 12.98
CA ARG A 398 6.38 -21.86 13.10
C ARG A 398 6.51 -22.95 12.04
N SER A 399 7.29 -22.71 11.00
CA SER A 399 7.52 -23.68 9.93
C SER A 399 8.46 -24.79 10.42
N LYS A 400 8.17 -26.04 10.04
CA LYS A 400 9.08 -27.17 10.25
C LYS A 400 10.26 -27.17 9.26
N HIS A 401 10.23 -26.25 8.31
CA HIS A 401 11.21 -26.07 7.26
C HIS A 401 11.78 -24.66 7.35
N ASP A 402 13.07 -24.52 7.03
CA ASP A 402 13.70 -23.21 6.87
C ASP A 402 12.92 -22.39 5.84
N LEU A 403 12.29 -21.31 6.29
CA LEU A 403 11.41 -20.49 5.48
C LEU A 403 11.63 -19.02 5.81
N THR A 404 12.02 -18.27 4.79
CA THR A 404 12.16 -16.82 4.86
C THR A 404 11.07 -16.15 4.06
N PHE A 405 10.38 -15.19 4.69
CA PHE A 405 9.46 -14.28 4.03
C PHE A 405 10.16 -12.99 3.67
N GLY A 406 9.90 -12.49 2.45
CA GLY A 406 10.41 -11.22 1.98
C GLY A 406 9.40 -10.48 1.10
N ARG A 407 9.66 -9.19 0.85
CA ARG A 407 8.86 -8.33 -0.03
C ARG A 407 9.74 -7.31 -0.74
N GLN A 408 9.30 -6.86 -1.91
CA GLN A 408 9.82 -5.64 -2.53
C GLN A 408 9.32 -4.41 -1.77
N PHE A 409 10.04 -3.29 -1.87
CA PHE A 409 9.49 -1.99 -1.51
C PHE A 409 8.45 -1.56 -2.56
N GLY A 410 7.36 -0.94 -2.11
CA GLY A 410 6.30 -0.48 -3.03
C GLY A 410 4.92 -0.45 -2.40
N SER A 411 3.94 -0.02 -3.20
CA SER A 411 2.51 -0.09 -2.85
C SER A 411 2.03 -1.55 -2.87
N TYR A 412 1.50 -2.04 -1.75
CA TYR A 412 0.97 -3.40 -1.59
C TYR A 412 1.84 -4.54 -2.19
N PRO A 413 3.11 -4.65 -1.75
CA PRO A 413 4.05 -5.61 -2.32
C PRO A 413 3.60 -7.06 -2.06
N LEU A 414 4.00 -7.98 -2.95
CA LEU A 414 3.72 -9.40 -2.79
C LEU A 414 4.54 -9.97 -1.64
N LEU A 415 3.91 -10.81 -0.82
CA LEU A 415 4.62 -11.67 0.12
C LEU A 415 5.28 -12.81 -0.66
N VAL A 416 6.59 -12.90 -0.58
CA VAL A 416 7.42 -13.94 -1.20
C VAL A 416 7.91 -14.88 -0.11
N GLY A 417 7.71 -16.19 -0.29
CA GLY A 417 8.24 -17.21 0.60
C GLY A 417 9.35 -18.00 -0.07
N PHE A 418 10.53 -18.00 0.56
CA PHE A 418 11.71 -18.78 0.15
C PHE A 418 11.89 -19.99 1.07
N PRO A 419 11.98 -21.22 0.54
CA PRO A 419 12.23 -22.43 1.34
C PRO A 419 13.70 -22.55 1.77
N LEU A 420 14.26 -21.48 2.32
CA LEU A 420 15.65 -21.32 2.77
C LEU A 420 15.68 -20.38 3.98
N ASP A 421 16.72 -20.53 4.81
CA ASP A 421 17.09 -19.58 5.85
C ASP A 421 18.01 -18.50 5.24
N LEU A 422 17.41 -17.43 4.70
CA LEU A 422 18.15 -16.33 4.07
C LEU A 422 18.43 -15.23 5.10
N PRO A 423 19.57 -14.53 5.02
CA PRO A 423 19.89 -13.45 5.94
C PRO A 423 18.83 -12.33 5.91
N LEU A 424 18.30 -11.96 7.08
CA LEU A 424 17.35 -10.84 7.19
C LEU A 424 18.02 -9.51 6.80
N GLY A 425 17.27 -8.66 6.10
CA GLY A 425 17.76 -7.41 5.53
C GLY A 425 18.52 -7.57 4.20
N ALA A 426 18.86 -8.78 3.77
CA ALA A 426 19.45 -9.01 2.46
C ALA A 426 18.40 -8.86 1.35
N PHE A 427 18.85 -8.35 0.20
CA PHE A 427 18.05 -8.25 -1.02
C PHE A 427 18.39 -9.41 -1.94
N VAL A 428 17.36 -10.08 -2.43
CA VAL A 428 17.48 -11.27 -3.26
C VAL A 428 16.50 -11.16 -4.42
N ASP A 429 16.96 -11.47 -5.63
CA ASP A 429 16.08 -11.66 -6.78
C ASP A 429 15.35 -13.00 -6.64
N ALA A 430 14.05 -13.02 -6.91
CA ALA A 430 13.17 -14.13 -6.58
C ALA A 430 12.49 -14.70 -7.83
N ALA A 431 12.89 -15.90 -8.25
CA ALA A 431 12.21 -16.61 -9.32
C ALA A 431 10.97 -17.33 -8.79
N ILE A 432 9.81 -17.03 -9.37
CA ILE A 432 8.53 -17.60 -8.93
C ILE A 432 8.42 -19.05 -9.37
N VAL A 433 8.18 -19.94 -8.39
CA VAL A 433 8.01 -21.38 -8.60
C VAL A 433 6.62 -21.87 -8.18
N GLY A 434 5.83 -21.02 -7.54
CA GLY A 434 4.45 -21.35 -7.20
C GLY A 434 3.67 -20.20 -6.57
N HIS A 435 2.40 -20.45 -6.27
CA HIS A 435 1.46 -19.44 -5.78
C HIS A 435 0.70 -19.94 -4.56
N GLY A 436 0.65 -19.11 -3.52
CA GLY A 436 -0.34 -19.18 -2.46
C GLY A 436 -1.55 -18.31 -2.79
N GLN A 437 -2.51 -18.20 -1.85
CA GLN A 437 -3.72 -17.40 -2.08
C GLN A 437 -3.43 -15.90 -2.28
N ARG A 438 -2.43 -15.36 -1.57
CA ARG A 438 -2.05 -13.94 -1.59
C ARG A 438 -0.54 -13.73 -1.47
N SER A 439 0.21 -14.78 -1.78
CA SER A 439 1.65 -14.85 -1.68
C SER A 439 2.17 -15.68 -2.85
N VAL A 440 3.46 -15.56 -3.11
CA VAL A 440 4.17 -16.38 -4.09
C VAL A 440 5.24 -17.20 -3.39
N LYS A 441 5.49 -18.39 -3.92
CA LYS A 441 6.63 -19.21 -3.55
C LYS A 441 7.74 -18.94 -4.56
N ALA A 442 8.94 -18.70 -4.07
CA ALA A 442 10.08 -18.39 -4.91
C ALA A 442 11.35 -19.09 -4.42
N ILE A 443 12.33 -19.13 -5.31
CA ILE A 443 13.72 -19.50 -5.01
C ILE A 443 14.63 -18.32 -5.36
N PRO A 444 15.83 -18.19 -4.74
CA PRO A 444 16.82 -17.20 -5.15
C PRO A 444 17.15 -17.33 -6.64
N PHE A 445 17.40 -16.20 -7.28
CA PHE A 445 17.73 -16.13 -8.69
C PHE A 445 18.98 -15.26 -8.92
N PRO A 446 20.11 -15.84 -9.37
CA PRO A 446 20.38 -17.28 -9.43
C PRO A 446 20.52 -17.90 -8.03
N LEU A 447 20.42 -19.22 -7.93
CA LEU A 447 20.75 -19.99 -6.73
C LEU A 447 22.14 -20.63 -6.87
N ASP A 448 22.88 -20.69 -5.78
CA ASP A 448 24.19 -21.36 -5.76
C ASP A 448 24.03 -22.88 -5.62
N VAL A 449 24.41 -23.62 -6.65
CA VAL A 449 24.24 -25.09 -6.69
C VAL A 449 25.07 -25.81 -5.64
N ASN A 450 26.18 -25.22 -5.19
CA ASN A 450 27.09 -25.85 -4.25
C ASN A 450 26.55 -25.84 -2.82
N SER A 451 25.78 -24.79 -2.46
CA SER A 451 25.26 -24.58 -1.10
C SER A 451 23.75 -24.84 -0.96
N THR A 452 23.00 -24.81 -2.07
CA THR A 452 21.54 -24.93 -2.02
C THR A 452 21.07 -26.36 -1.75
N PRO A 453 20.16 -26.60 -0.79
CA PRO A 453 19.58 -27.93 -0.56
C PRO A 453 18.87 -28.50 -1.78
N LEU A 454 19.00 -29.81 -1.97
CA LEU A 454 18.36 -30.57 -3.06
C LEU A 454 16.87 -30.27 -3.24
N GLN A 455 16.11 -30.17 -2.15
CA GLN A 455 14.67 -29.98 -2.25
C GLN A 455 14.31 -28.64 -2.91
N VAL A 456 15.19 -27.64 -2.80
CA VAL A 456 15.02 -26.31 -3.41
C VAL A 456 15.46 -26.34 -4.89
N ILE A 457 16.56 -27.04 -5.21
CA ILE A 457 17.00 -27.22 -6.62
C ILE A 457 15.90 -27.89 -7.46
N LYS A 458 15.17 -28.84 -6.88
CA LYS A 458 14.03 -29.51 -7.54
C LYS A 458 12.88 -28.56 -7.92
N GLU A 459 12.82 -27.37 -7.33
CA GLU A 459 11.76 -26.40 -7.61
C GLU A 459 12.05 -25.55 -8.85
N ILE A 460 13.24 -25.64 -9.44
CA ILE A 460 13.60 -24.93 -10.68
C ILE A 460 12.59 -25.32 -11.79
N PRO A 461 11.88 -24.35 -12.38
CA PRO A 461 10.90 -24.62 -13.43
C PRO A 461 11.54 -25.32 -14.63
N GLY A 462 10.95 -26.43 -15.07
CA GLY A 462 11.41 -27.20 -16.24
C GLY A 462 12.56 -28.18 -15.98
N LEU A 463 13.10 -28.22 -14.75
CA LEU A 463 14.16 -29.17 -14.40
C LEU A 463 13.59 -30.56 -14.11
N ASN A 464 14.11 -31.60 -14.78
CA ASN A 464 13.66 -32.98 -14.57
C ASN A 464 14.51 -33.72 -13.53
N ALA A 465 14.00 -34.87 -13.06
CA ALA A 465 14.66 -35.66 -12.01
C ALA A 465 16.07 -36.19 -12.39
N MET A 466 16.32 -36.46 -13.68
CA MET A 466 17.63 -36.94 -14.13
C MET A 466 18.67 -35.83 -14.07
N ASP A 467 18.29 -34.63 -14.51
CA ASP A 467 19.17 -33.47 -14.50
C ASP A 467 19.47 -33.02 -13.08
N VAL A 468 18.47 -33.03 -12.18
CA VAL A 468 18.68 -32.86 -10.73
C VAL A 468 19.73 -33.86 -10.22
N SER A 469 19.60 -35.14 -10.56
CA SER A 469 20.54 -36.19 -10.12
C SER A 469 21.97 -35.94 -10.63
N LYS A 470 22.11 -35.50 -11.88
CA LYS A 470 23.42 -35.14 -12.46
C LYS A 470 24.03 -33.93 -11.76
N ILE A 471 23.24 -32.87 -11.52
CA ILE A 471 23.69 -31.67 -10.82
C ILE A 471 24.30 -32.06 -9.47
N ILE A 472 23.54 -32.78 -8.63
CA ILE A 472 23.97 -33.15 -7.27
C ILE A 472 25.23 -34.02 -7.31
N SER A 473 25.28 -34.98 -8.24
CA SER A 473 26.38 -35.93 -8.34
C SER A 473 27.71 -35.25 -8.72
N GLY A 474 27.65 -34.04 -9.29
CA GLY A 474 28.81 -33.24 -9.62
C GLY A 474 29.17 -32.15 -8.60
N VAL A 475 28.36 -31.92 -7.56
CA VAL A 475 28.66 -30.94 -6.50
C VAL A 475 29.85 -31.44 -5.64
N PRO A 476 30.84 -30.59 -5.31
CA PRO A 476 30.95 -29.19 -5.69
C PRO A 476 31.53 -28.98 -7.10
N TYR A 477 30.99 -27.97 -7.79
CA TYR A 477 31.54 -27.45 -9.04
C TYR A 477 32.50 -26.30 -8.75
N ALA A 478 33.59 -26.18 -9.51
CA ALA A 478 34.55 -25.09 -9.37
C ALA A 478 34.07 -23.79 -10.03
N ASN A 479 33.27 -23.89 -11.10
CA ASN A 479 32.71 -22.75 -11.82
C ASN A 479 31.52 -23.20 -12.70
N MET A 480 30.87 -22.22 -13.34
CA MET A 480 29.74 -22.47 -14.25
C MET A 480 30.11 -23.32 -15.46
N ASP A 481 31.33 -23.16 -16.03
CA ASP A 481 31.74 -23.93 -17.22
C ASP A 481 31.80 -25.43 -16.93
N GLU A 482 32.29 -25.82 -15.75
CA GLU A 482 32.33 -27.20 -15.31
C GLU A 482 30.91 -27.80 -15.19
N LEU A 483 29.96 -27.04 -14.65
CA LEU A 483 28.56 -27.47 -14.55
C LEU A 483 27.94 -27.67 -15.93
N VAL A 484 28.15 -26.71 -16.84
CA VAL A 484 27.63 -26.77 -18.22
C VAL A 484 28.18 -28.00 -18.95
N GLN A 485 29.48 -28.27 -18.83
CA GLN A 485 30.13 -29.42 -19.48
C GLN A 485 29.63 -30.76 -18.93
N LYS A 486 29.39 -30.87 -17.62
CA LYS A 486 29.00 -32.14 -16.97
C LYS A 486 27.52 -32.48 -17.13
N VAL A 487 26.63 -31.48 -17.10
CA VAL A 487 25.18 -31.71 -17.01
C VAL A 487 24.45 -31.46 -18.34
N ALA A 488 24.97 -30.56 -19.19
CA ALA A 488 24.39 -30.16 -20.47
C ALA A 488 22.92 -29.70 -20.36
N LEU A 489 22.67 -28.65 -19.57
CA LEU A 489 21.34 -28.07 -19.35
C LEU A 489 20.98 -27.04 -20.44
N PRO A 490 19.68 -26.87 -20.74
CA PRO A 490 19.18 -25.74 -21.53
C PRO A 490 19.55 -24.39 -20.93
N GLU A 491 19.78 -23.37 -21.77
CA GLU A 491 20.17 -22.02 -21.36
C GLU A 491 19.18 -21.39 -20.37
N ASN A 492 17.88 -21.54 -20.61
CA ASN A 492 16.83 -21.03 -19.73
C ASN A 492 16.82 -21.66 -18.32
N ILE A 493 17.45 -22.81 -18.13
CA ILE A 493 17.64 -23.43 -16.80
C ILE A 493 18.96 -22.96 -16.20
N LEU A 494 20.01 -22.78 -17.02
CA LEU A 494 21.31 -22.28 -16.57
C LEU A 494 21.22 -20.89 -15.94
N GLU A 495 20.30 -20.04 -16.40
CA GLU A 495 20.04 -18.72 -15.79
C GLU A 495 19.63 -18.79 -14.31
N TYR A 496 19.05 -19.91 -13.86
CA TYR A 496 18.67 -20.11 -12.46
C TYR A 496 19.86 -20.48 -11.57
N LEU A 497 21.00 -20.84 -12.16
CA LEU A 497 22.11 -21.45 -11.46
C LEU A 497 23.31 -20.51 -11.41
N SER A 498 23.96 -20.49 -10.25
CA SER A 498 25.29 -19.93 -10.05
C SER A 498 26.17 -20.97 -9.38
N VAL A 499 27.49 -20.81 -9.51
CA VAL A 499 28.48 -21.62 -8.82
C VAL A 499 29.39 -20.67 -8.06
N ASN A 500 29.28 -20.68 -6.74
CA ASN A 500 30.24 -20.00 -5.87
C ASN A 500 31.25 -21.04 -5.33
N PRO A 501 32.55 -20.87 -5.61
CA PRO A 501 33.59 -21.83 -5.23
C PRO A 501 33.88 -21.86 -3.73
#